data_AF-A0A151T464-F1
#
_entry.id   AF-A0A151T464-F1
#
_cell.length_a   1.000
_cell.length_b   1.000
_cell.length_c   1.000
_cell.angle_alpha   90.00
_cell.angle_beta   90.00
_cell.angle_gamma   90.00
#
_symmetry.space_group_name_H-M   'P 1'
#
loop_
_entity.id
_entity.type
_entity.pdbx_description
1 polymer ?
#
loop_
_entity_poly.entity_id
_entity_poly.type
_entity_poly.pdbx_seq_one_letter_code
_entity_poly.pdbx_strand_id
1 'polypeptide(L)'
;MIPVEVGKKSHRRQVFNGEQNAQELAADLDLVGELRNEAQIHKEACKLRASRRYNTRVKPRSFRAGDLVWRLLGEARKDTTNGKLAPTWGGALFSRRSLLSHKKNRKMGFD
;
A
#
# COMPACT_ATOMS: atom_id res chain seq x y z
N MET A 1 5.95 -18.80 57.12
CA MET A 1 6.14 -19.94 56.19
C MET A 1 4.99 -19.91 55.20
N ILE A 2 5.26 -19.71 53.91
CA ILE A 2 4.23 -19.53 52.86
C ILE A 2 4.23 -20.79 51.97
N PRO A 3 3.09 -21.40 51.66
CA PRO A 3 3.05 -22.53 50.74
C PRO A 3 3.30 -22.06 49.32
N VAL A 4 4.20 -22.75 48.61
CA VAL A 4 4.39 -22.55 47.16
C VAL A 4 3.17 -23.13 46.46
N GLU A 5 2.37 -22.28 45.81
CA GLU A 5 1.31 -22.73 44.92
C GLU A 5 1.92 -23.35 43.65
N VAL A 6 2.07 -24.67 43.64
CA VAL A 6 2.39 -25.40 42.41
C VAL A 6 1.12 -25.46 41.57
N GLY A 7 0.90 -24.44 40.73
CA GLY A 7 -0.21 -24.41 39.77
C GLY A 7 -0.19 -25.64 38.85
N LYS A 8 -1.36 -26.26 38.62
CA LYS A 8 -1.50 -27.42 37.73
C LYS A 8 -0.86 -27.11 36.37
N LYS A 9 0.05 -28.00 35.91
CA LYS A 9 0.67 -27.85 34.59
C LYS A 9 -0.41 -27.79 33.53
N SER A 10 -0.44 -26.71 32.74
CA SER A 10 -1.36 -26.60 31.60
C SER A 10 -1.19 -27.77 30.62
N HIS A 11 -2.26 -28.19 29.96
CA HIS A 11 -2.23 -29.30 28.99
C HIS A 11 -1.14 -29.11 27.92
N ARG A 12 -0.94 -27.86 27.44
CA ARG A 12 0.14 -27.50 26.51
C ARG A 12 1.54 -27.86 27.03
N ARG A 13 1.79 -27.74 28.34
CA ARG A 13 3.07 -28.16 28.96
C ARG A 13 3.16 -29.67 29.15
N GLN A 14 2.03 -30.36 29.33
CA GLN A 14 2.01 -31.81 29.52
C GLN A 14 2.26 -32.56 28.20
N VAL A 15 1.75 -32.04 27.09
CA VAL A 15 1.82 -32.66 25.76
C VAL A 15 2.96 -32.08 24.90
N PHE A 16 3.82 -31.23 25.47
CA PHE A 16 4.89 -30.60 24.72
C PHE A 16 5.90 -31.65 24.24
N ASN A 17 6.02 -31.80 22.93
CA ASN A 17 7.06 -32.60 22.28
C ASN A 17 8.03 -31.67 21.55
N GLY A 18 9.25 -31.56 22.07
CA GLY A 18 10.28 -30.69 21.52
C GLY A 18 10.84 -31.16 20.17
N GLU A 19 10.96 -32.47 19.97
CA GLU A 19 11.50 -33.05 18.73
C GLU A 19 10.54 -32.87 17.57
N GLN A 20 9.25 -33.18 17.79
CA GLN A 20 8.21 -32.94 16.79
C GLN A 20 8.11 -31.46 16.45
N ASN A 21 8.15 -30.58 17.46
CA ASN A 21 8.13 -29.13 17.23
C ASN A 21 9.36 -28.65 16.42
N ALA A 22 10.54 -29.23 16.63
CA ALA A 22 11.73 -28.88 15.86
C ALA A 22 11.63 -29.34 14.40
N GLN A 23 11.05 -30.51 14.15
CA GLN A 23 10.80 -31.02 12.79
C GLN A 23 9.77 -30.18 12.04
N GLU A 24 8.65 -29.85 12.67
CA GLU A 24 7.62 -28.97 12.10
C GLU A 24 8.19 -27.57 11.82
N LEU A 25 9.00 -27.02 12.74
CA LEU A 25 9.64 -25.73 12.53
C LEU A 25 10.59 -25.74 11.33
N ALA A 26 11.35 -26.83 11.13
CA ALA A 26 12.21 -26.95 9.96
C ALA A 26 11.40 -27.00 8.66
N ALA A 27 10.31 -27.77 8.63
CA ALA A 27 9.40 -27.82 7.49
C ALA A 27 8.74 -26.46 7.19
N ASP A 28 8.29 -25.75 8.22
CA ASP A 28 7.74 -24.40 8.08
C ASP A 28 8.77 -23.44 7.46
N LEU A 29 10.02 -23.49 7.93
CA LEU A 29 11.10 -22.64 7.41
C LEU A 29 11.41 -22.90 5.94
N ASP A 30 11.35 -24.16 5.51
CA ASP A 30 11.52 -24.53 4.10
C ASP A 30 10.39 -23.94 3.23
N LEU A 31 9.15 -23.92 3.74
CA LEU A 31 7.97 -23.40 3.04
C LEU A 31 7.89 -21.87 2.99
N VAL A 32 8.55 -21.15 3.91
CA VAL A 32 8.50 -19.68 3.98
C VAL A 32 8.92 -19.02 2.66
N GLY A 33 9.88 -19.60 1.94
CA GLY A 33 10.32 -19.08 0.64
C GLY A 33 9.21 -19.10 -0.41
N GLU A 34 8.48 -20.22 -0.50
CA GLU A 34 7.37 -20.40 -1.44
C GLU A 34 6.21 -19.45 -1.13
N LEU A 35 5.83 -19.34 0.15
CA LEU A 35 4.78 -18.44 0.61
C LEU A 35 5.11 -16.97 0.30
N ARG A 36 6.38 -16.56 0.47
CA ARG A 36 6.83 -15.20 0.11
C ARG A 36 6.73 -14.96 -1.39
N ASN A 37 7.14 -15.92 -2.21
CA ASN A 37 7.05 -15.82 -3.66
C ASN A 37 5.59 -15.71 -4.13
N GLU A 38 4.71 -16.54 -3.59
CA GLU A 38 3.27 -16.48 -3.87
C GLU A 38 2.68 -15.11 -3.47
N ALA A 39 2.97 -14.63 -2.26
CA ALA A 39 2.54 -13.32 -1.80
C ALA A 39 3.05 -12.18 -2.71
N GLN A 40 4.29 -12.28 -3.21
CA GLN A 40 4.85 -11.32 -4.15
C GLN A 40 4.12 -11.35 -5.51
N ILE A 41 3.80 -12.54 -6.03
CA ILE A 41 3.01 -12.69 -7.26
C ILE A 41 1.63 -12.03 -7.09
N HIS A 42 0.96 -12.28 -5.97
CA HIS A 42 -0.33 -11.64 -5.67
C HIS A 42 -0.22 -10.12 -5.57
N LYS A 43 0.82 -9.60 -4.91
CA LYS A 43 1.09 -8.16 -4.80
C LYS A 43 1.22 -7.53 -6.19
N GLU A 44 2.03 -8.11 -7.06
CA GLU A 44 2.26 -7.59 -8.41
C GLU A 44 1.01 -7.74 -9.30
N ALA A 45 0.29 -8.85 -9.21
CA ALA A 45 -0.98 -9.03 -9.90
C ALA A 45 -2.02 -7.98 -9.50
N CYS A 46 -2.12 -7.67 -8.20
CA CYS A 46 -2.99 -6.62 -7.68
C CYS A 46 -2.58 -5.23 -8.21
N LYS A 47 -1.28 -4.90 -8.21
CA LYS A 47 -0.76 -3.65 -8.79
C LYS A 47 -1.13 -3.54 -10.28
N LEU A 48 -0.94 -4.61 -11.05
CA LEU A 48 -1.28 -4.64 -12.48
C LEU A 48 -2.78 -4.49 -12.73
N ARG A 49 -3.63 -5.16 -11.94
CA ARG A 49 -5.10 -5.01 -12.04
C ARG A 49 -5.52 -3.57 -11.75
N ALA A 50 -4.95 -2.95 -10.71
CA ALA A 50 -5.22 -1.56 -10.37
C ALA A 50 -4.77 -0.59 -11.48
N SER A 51 -3.57 -0.79 -12.03
CA SER A 51 -3.02 0.07 -13.10
C SER A 51 -3.84 -0.04 -14.38
N ARG A 52 -4.26 -1.26 -14.77
CA ARG A 52 -5.15 -1.49 -15.91
C ARG A 52 -6.48 -0.77 -15.72
N ARG A 53 -7.13 -0.93 -14.56
CA ARG A 53 -8.41 -0.27 -14.27
C ARG A 53 -8.30 1.26 -14.28
N TYR A 54 -7.19 1.81 -13.81
CA TYR A 54 -6.93 3.24 -13.86
C TYR A 54 -6.72 3.71 -15.30
N ASN A 55 -5.84 3.04 -16.05
CA ASN A 55 -5.46 3.43 -17.40
C ASN A 55 -6.61 3.33 -18.42
N THR A 56 -7.58 2.42 -18.23
CA THR A 56 -8.78 2.36 -19.08
C THR A 56 -9.73 3.53 -18.83
N ARG A 57 -9.72 4.11 -17.63
CA ARG A 57 -10.59 5.25 -17.25
C ARG A 57 -9.96 6.60 -17.57
N VAL A 58 -8.64 6.69 -17.60
CA VAL A 58 -7.93 7.94 -17.89
C VAL A 58 -7.90 8.21 -19.39
N LYS A 59 -8.67 9.20 -19.82
CA LYS A 59 -8.63 9.72 -21.19
C LYS A 59 -7.58 10.84 -21.29
N PRO A 60 -6.61 10.75 -22.22
CA PRO A 60 -5.70 11.88 -22.50
C PRO A 60 -6.51 13.11 -22.91
N ARG A 61 -6.11 14.28 -22.40
CA ARG A 61 -6.74 15.56 -22.76
C ARG A 61 -5.67 16.49 -23.31
N SER A 62 -5.91 17.10 -24.46
CA SER A 62 -5.10 18.20 -24.96
C SER A 62 -5.60 19.51 -24.35
N PHE A 63 -4.66 20.34 -23.91
CA PHE A 63 -4.91 21.70 -23.46
C PHE A 63 -4.26 22.67 -24.46
N ARG A 64 -4.95 23.75 -24.79
CA ARG A 64 -4.47 24.86 -25.60
C ARG A 64 -4.08 26.04 -24.70
N ALA A 65 -3.29 26.97 -25.24
CA ALA A 65 -3.02 28.22 -24.54
C ALA A 65 -4.35 28.98 -24.34
N GLY A 66 -4.60 29.47 -23.13
CA GLY A 66 -5.86 30.10 -22.74
C GLY A 66 -6.92 29.16 -22.16
N ASP A 67 -6.70 27.84 -22.17
CA ASP A 67 -7.62 26.91 -21.50
C ASP A 67 -7.54 27.05 -19.98
N LEU A 68 -8.70 27.05 -19.31
CA LEU A 68 -8.77 27.06 -17.86
C LEU A 68 -8.54 25.65 -17.29
N VAL A 69 -7.49 25.50 -16.48
CA VAL A 69 -7.09 24.22 -15.90
C VAL A 69 -6.91 24.36 -14.40
N TRP A 70 -7.45 23.40 -13.65
CA TRP A 70 -7.25 23.29 -12.21
C TRP A 70 -5.96 22.53 -11.92
N ARG A 71 -5.10 23.10 -11.06
CA ARG A 71 -3.84 22.46 -10.66
C ARG A 71 -4.02 21.75 -9.33
N LEU A 72 -3.60 20.48 -9.26
CA LEU A 72 -3.51 19.76 -7.99
C LEU A 72 -2.42 20.41 -7.12
N LEU A 73 -2.78 20.81 -5.91
CA LEU A 73 -1.89 21.38 -4.93
C LEU A 73 -1.20 20.25 -4.19
N GLY A 74 0.13 20.14 -4.31
CA GLY A 74 0.91 19.21 -3.49
C GLY A 74 0.90 19.64 -2.03
N GLU A 75 1.15 18.71 -1.10
CA GLU A 75 1.16 19.01 0.35
C GLU A 75 2.03 20.21 0.71
N ALA A 76 3.18 20.37 0.06
CA ALA A 76 4.10 21.50 0.26
C ALA A 76 3.53 22.88 -0.11
N ARG A 77 2.40 22.93 -0.83
CA ARG A 77 1.75 24.18 -1.24
C ARG A 77 0.36 24.36 -0.63
N LYS A 78 -0.09 23.43 0.21
CA LYS A 78 -1.33 23.58 0.95
C LYS A 78 -1.09 24.52 2.12
N ASP A 79 -2.00 25.47 2.32
CA ASP A 79 -1.98 26.32 3.50
C ASP A 79 -2.20 25.45 4.74
N THR A 80 -1.18 25.32 5.58
CA THR A 80 -1.20 24.48 6.78
C THR A 80 -2.28 24.92 7.77
N THR A 81 -2.71 26.18 7.68
CA THR A 81 -3.81 26.78 8.45
C THR A 81 -5.19 26.20 8.10
N ASN A 82 -5.39 25.72 6.87
CA ASN A 82 -6.67 25.17 6.40
C ASN A 82 -6.90 23.70 6.81
N GLY A 83 -5.92 23.09 7.48
CA GLY A 83 -6.02 21.75 8.05
C GLY A 83 -6.35 20.66 7.04
N LYS A 84 -6.89 19.54 7.54
CA LYS A 84 -7.17 18.32 6.75
C LYS A 84 -8.25 18.51 5.66
N LEU A 85 -9.09 19.53 5.79
CA LEU A 85 -10.21 19.82 4.88
C LEU A 85 -9.89 20.89 3.85
N ALA A 86 -8.64 21.34 3.76
CA ALA A 86 -8.19 22.27 2.74
C ALA A 86 -8.45 21.71 1.33
N PRO A 87 -8.90 22.55 0.38
CA PRO A 87 -9.01 22.15 -1.02
C PRO A 87 -7.69 21.56 -1.53
N THR A 88 -7.77 20.40 -2.17
CA THR A 88 -6.60 19.74 -2.79
C THR A 88 -6.22 20.35 -4.12
N TRP A 89 -7.05 21.27 -4.64
CA TRP A 89 -6.84 21.97 -5.91
C TRP A 89 -6.58 23.44 -5.61
N GLY A 90 -5.57 24.01 -6.25
CA GLY A 90 -5.38 25.46 -6.25
C GLY A 90 -6.45 26.14 -7.11
N GLY A 91 -6.41 27.48 -7.15
CA GLY A 91 -7.28 28.26 -8.03
C GLY A 91 -7.16 27.87 -9.51
N ALA A 92 -8.17 28.21 -10.28
CA ALA A 92 -8.18 27.98 -11.71
C ALA A 92 -7.11 28.83 -12.41
N LEU A 93 -6.28 28.20 -13.25
CA LEU A 93 -5.18 28.87 -13.95
C LEU A 93 -5.31 28.68 -15.45
N PHE A 94 -4.99 29.73 -16.21
CA PHE A 94 -4.90 29.62 -17.66
C PHE A 94 -3.63 28.89 -18.08
N SER A 95 -3.77 27.92 -18.99
CA SER A 95 -2.61 27.28 -19.58
C SER A 95 -1.84 28.29 -20.44
N ARG A 96 -0.54 28.45 -20.18
CA ARG A 96 0.33 29.34 -20.97
C ARG A 96 0.84 28.71 -22.26
N ARG A 97 0.75 27.38 -22.38
CA ARG A 97 1.29 26.60 -23.49
C ARG A 97 0.34 25.45 -23.83
N SER A 98 0.37 25.00 -25.07
CA SER A 98 -0.35 23.77 -25.44
C SER A 98 0.35 22.55 -24.83
N LEU A 99 -0.37 21.72 -24.10
CA LEU A 99 0.17 20.54 -23.43
C LEU A 99 -0.75 19.33 -23.64
N LEU A 100 -0.16 18.15 -23.87
CA LEU A 100 -0.88 16.89 -23.76
C LEU A 100 -0.85 16.42 -22.30
N SER A 101 -2.01 16.25 -21.69
CA SER A 101 -2.14 15.62 -20.38
C SER A 101 -1.93 14.12 -20.51
N HIS A 102 -0.70 13.67 -20.23
CA HIS A 102 -0.40 12.27 -20.01
C HIS A 102 -0.36 11.97 -18.52
N LYS A 103 -1.48 11.50 -17.97
CA LYS A 103 -1.53 10.86 -16.64
C LYS A 103 -1.29 9.34 -16.71
N LYS A 104 -0.48 8.86 -17.66
CA LYS A 104 -0.10 7.45 -17.69
C LYS A 104 1.09 7.25 -16.74
N ASN A 105 0.88 6.40 -15.73
CA ASN A 105 1.88 5.96 -14.75
C ASN A 105 2.53 7.05 -13.89
N ARG A 106 1.74 7.83 -13.15
CA ARG A 106 2.23 8.18 -11.80
C ARG A 106 2.16 6.88 -11.01
N LYS A 107 3.32 6.28 -10.74
CA LYS A 107 3.48 5.09 -9.89
C LYS A 107 2.44 5.15 -8.77
N MET A 108 1.47 4.25 -8.80
CA MET A 108 0.62 4.02 -7.65
C MET A 108 1.59 3.55 -6.55
N GLY A 109 1.95 4.46 -5.65
CA GLY A 109 2.87 4.19 -4.55
C GLY A 109 2.30 3.06 -3.71
N PHE A 110 2.85 1.87 -3.92
CA PHE A 110 2.68 0.67 -3.09
C PHE A 110 4.09 0.21 -2.65
N ASP A 111 4.92 1.19 -2.34
CA ASP A 111 6.24 1.05 -1.73
C ASP A 111 6.18 1.77 -0.38
#